data_AF-A0A6L2Q4J4-F1
#
_entry.id   AF-A0A6L2Q4J4-F1
#
_cell.length_a   1.000
_cell.length_b   1.000
_cell.length_c   1.000
_cell.angle_alpha   90.00
_cell.angle_beta   90.00
_cell.angle_gamma   90.00
#
_symmetry.space_group_name_H-M   'P 1'
#
loop_
_entity.id
_entity.type
_entity.pdbx_description
1 polymer ?
#
loop_
_entity_poly.entity_id
_entity_poly.type
_entity_poly.pdbx_seq_one_letter_code
_entity_poly.pdbx_strand_id
1 'polypeptide(L)'
;MREYVVTGVGHTGWHIDGSFHPAPFAYSLYHMVSIPLKGETVFAPLNEIIENLPSAKRNELERLWVMSDRRTGPIHPLIYPHPVTQKKTMCFRLGMTSNYIWDYGTPRELVATEEEFDRVTKDIHLEFVKDGGKIQYSHKWEEGDFIISDNLAVGHEATPETHFIISDNLAVAHEATPETQLPRAVVGLRVLHRTTIKGTVPPAK
;
A
#
# COMPACT_ATOMS: atom_id res chain seq x y z
N MET A 1 -18.71 17.97 25.68
CA MET A 1 -19.06 17.20 24.46
C MET A 1 -18.22 15.93 24.45
N ARG A 2 -18.68 14.83 23.83
CA ARG A 2 -17.80 13.67 23.57
C ARG A 2 -17.17 13.86 22.20
N GLU A 3 -15.84 13.90 22.15
CA GLU A 3 -15.10 13.90 20.89
C GLU A 3 -15.13 12.49 20.32
N TYR A 4 -15.61 12.34 19.09
CA TYR A 4 -15.57 11.07 18.36
C TYR A 4 -14.22 10.95 17.67
N VAL A 5 -13.30 10.20 18.27
CA VAL A 5 -12.01 9.86 17.64
C VAL A 5 -12.23 8.65 16.72
N VAL A 6 -11.76 8.75 15.47
CA VAL A 6 -11.89 7.68 14.47
C VAL A 6 -10.68 6.77 14.55
N THR A 7 -10.89 5.54 15.05
CA THR A 7 -9.83 4.56 15.32
C THR A 7 -9.49 3.70 14.11
N GLY A 8 -8.23 3.27 14.02
CA GLY A 8 -7.80 2.22 13.08
C GLY A 8 -7.95 2.56 11.59
N VAL A 9 -7.61 3.79 11.17
CA VAL A 9 -7.64 4.20 9.75
C VAL A 9 -6.46 3.58 9.01
N GLY A 10 -6.57 2.27 8.81
CA GLY A 10 -5.52 1.35 8.37
C GLY A 10 -4.47 1.09 9.46
N HIS A 11 -4.22 -0.17 9.81
CA HIS A 11 -2.95 -0.64 10.41
C HIS A 11 -2.85 -2.17 10.29
N THR A 12 -2.96 -2.61 9.05
CA THR A 12 -3.23 -3.96 8.56
C THR A 12 -2.16 -4.47 7.57
N GLY A 13 -1.25 -3.63 7.06
CA GLY A 13 -0.01 -3.99 6.33
C GLY A 13 0.26 -3.20 5.03
N TRP A 14 1.46 -3.43 4.44
CA TRP A 14 1.86 -2.91 3.11
C TRP A 14 0.76 -2.99 2.04
N HIS A 15 0.64 -1.96 1.19
CA HIS A 15 -0.39 -1.91 0.14
C HIS A 15 -0.18 -0.83 -0.93
N ILE A 16 -1.16 -0.73 -1.86
CA ILE A 16 -1.42 0.42 -2.73
C ILE A 16 -2.82 1.06 -2.49
N ASP A 17 -2.94 2.35 -2.79
CA ASP A 17 -3.97 3.31 -2.37
C ASP A 17 -5.14 3.37 -3.36
N GLY A 18 -6.37 3.38 -2.85
CA GLY A 18 -7.56 3.28 -3.69
C GLY A 18 -7.69 1.95 -4.46
N SER A 19 -7.00 0.88 -4.06
CA SER A 19 -7.09 -0.48 -4.64
C SER A 19 -8.52 -1.06 -4.65
N PHE A 20 -9.42 -0.52 -3.83
CA PHE A 20 -10.87 -0.79 -3.84
C PHE A 20 -11.66 -0.02 -4.92
N HIS A 21 -11.04 0.84 -5.72
CA HIS A 21 -11.65 1.52 -6.87
C HIS A 21 -11.27 0.86 -8.21
N PRO A 22 -12.13 0.94 -9.26
CA PRO A 22 -11.86 0.37 -10.59
C PRO A 22 -10.62 0.92 -11.29
N ALA A 23 -10.18 2.12 -10.91
CA ALA A 23 -8.81 2.56 -11.05
C ALA A 23 -8.34 2.98 -9.64
N PRO A 24 -7.22 2.46 -9.12
CA PRO A 24 -6.52 3.06 -8.00
C PRO A 24 -6.23 4.53 -8.29
N PHE A 25 -5.94 5.32 -7.26
CA PHE A 25 -5.72 6.76 -7.43
C PHE A 25 -4.48 7.06 -8.32
N ALA A 26 -4.30 8.31 -8.77
CA ALA A 26 -3.14 8.74 -9.59
C ALA A 26 -2.23 9.85 -9.02
N TYR A 27 -2.62 10.62 -7.97
CA TYR A 27 -1.70 11.27 -6.98
C TYR A 27 -2.32 11.18 -5.54
N SER A 28 -1.56 11.06 -4.43
CA SER A 28 -2.07 11.22 -3.03
C SER A 28 -1.24 12.29 -2.33
N LEU A 29 -1.77 13.45 -2.02
CA LEU A 29 -1.02 14.57 -1.47
C LEU A 29 -1.20 14.68 0.06
N TYR A 30 -0.10 14.68 0.82
CA TYR A 30 -0.09 14.71 2.29
C TYR A 30 0.87 15.81 2.81
N HIS A 31 0.37 16.82 3.52
CA HIS A 31 1.18 17.93 4.07
C HIS A 31 1.03 18.03 5.59
N MET A 32 2.13 17.96 6.35
CA MET A 32 2.12 18.05 7.81
C MET A 32 1.89 19.47 8.30
N VAL A 33 0.84 19.65 9.13
CA VAL A 33 0.53 20.94 9.77
C VAL A 33 0.99 20.96 11.23
N SER A 34 1.24 19.81 11.85
CA SER A 34 1.82 19.70 13.18
C SER A 34 2.51 18.34 13.34
N ILE A 35 3.82 18.36 13.60
CA ILE A 35 4.68 17.18 13.64
C ILE A 35 4.65 16.53 15.04
N PRO A 36 4.28 15.24 15.17
CA PRO A 36 4.37 14.50 16.43
C PRO A 36 5.84 14.25 16.80
N LEU A 37 6.11 14.04 18.09
CA LEU A 37 7.48 13.80 18.62
C LEU A 37 8.19 12.54 18.05
N LYS A 38 7.46 11.71 17.31
CA LYS A 38 7.92 10.55 16.53
C LYS A 38 6.97 10.37 15.34
N GLY A 39 7.46 10.12 14.13
CA GLY A 39 6.64 10.31 12.92
C GLY A 39 7.13 9.68 11.60
N GLU A 40 8.05 8.72 11.60
CA GLU A 40 8.62 8.16 10.35
C GLU A 40 7.57 7.50 9.43
N THR A 41 7.79 7.46 8.11
CA THR A 41 6.93 6.66 7.19
C THR A 41 7.78 6.01 6.11
N VAL A 42 7.47 4.75 5.75
CA VAL A 42 8.47 3.82 5.21
C VAL A 42 8.05 3.15 3.91
N PHE A 43 8.81 3.42 2.86
CA PHE A 43 8.55 3.08 1.47
C PHE A 43 9.42 1.93 0.97
N ALA A 44 9.05 1.22 -0.11
CA ALA A 44 9.93 0.23 -0.74
C ALA A 44 9.58 -0.03 -2.23
N PRO A 45 10.54 0.01 -3.18
CA PRO A 45 10.23 -0.04 -4.60
C PRO A 45 9.69 -1.38 -5.12
N LEU A 46 8.47 -1.40 -5.70
CA LEU A 46 7.79 -2.62 -6.16
C LEU A 46 8.34 -3.05 -7.51
N ASN A 47 8.71 -2.12 -8.39
CA ASN A 47 9.43 -2.48 -9.61
C ASN A 47 10.75 -3.16 -9.24
N GLU A 48 11.49 -2.64 -8.25
CA GLU A 48 12.75 -3.26 -7.80
C GLU A 48 12.50 -4.57 -7.04
N ILE A 49 11.45 -4.67 -6.21
CA ILE A 49 11.04 -5.94 -5.58
C ILE A 49 10.78 -6.99 -6.67
N ILE A 50 9.99 -6.67 -7.71
CA ILE A 50 9.64 -7.58 -8.81
C ILE A 50 10.83 -7.88 -9.73
N GLU A 51 11.74 -6.92 -9.93
CA GLU A 51 13.00 -7.12 -10.65
C GLU A 51 13.96 -8.02 -9.85
N ASN A 52 13.90 -8.01 -8.51
CA ASN A 52 14.68 -8.88 -7.61
C ASN A 52 13.98 -10.20 -7.21
N LEU A 53 12.73 -10.46 -7.64
CA LEU A 53 12.04 -11.73 -7.38
C LEU A 53 12.73 -12.90 -8.11
N PRO A 54 12.93 -14.06 -7.47
CA PRO A 54 13.30 -15.29 -8.16
C PRO A 54 12.27 -15.63 -9.25
N SER A 55 12.71 -16.03 -10.44
CA SER A 55 11.84 -16.17 -11.62
C SER A 55 10.62 -17.08 -11.40
N ALA A 56 10.77 -18.15 -10.60
CA ALA A 56 9.65 -19.01 -10.22
C ALA A 56 8.59 -18.28 -9.37
N LYS A 57 9.03 -17.45 -8.41
CA LYS A 57 8.15 -16.64 -7.55
C LYS A 57 7.48 -15.53 -8.36
N ARG A 58 8.21 -14.88 -9.27
CA ARG A 58 7.64 -13.89 -10.18
C ARG A 58 6.58 -14.50 -11.11
N ASN A 59 6.85 -15.67 -11.70
CA ASN A 59 5.89 -16.37 -12.56
C ASN A 59 4.65 -16.86 -11.79
N GLU A 60 4.76 -17.12 -10.48
CA GLU A 60 3.62 -17.35 -9.60
C GLU A 60 2.79 -16.07 -9.43
N LEU A 61 3.42 -14.97 -8.98
CA LEU A 61 2.70 -13.72 -8.68
C LEU A 61 2.12 -13.04 -9.94
N GLU A 62 2.73 -13.19 -11.12
CA GLU A 62 2.18 -12.70 -12.39
C GLU A 62 0.88 -13.42 -12.81
N ARG A 63 0.56 -14.60 -12.25
CA ARG A 63 -0.73 -15.29 -12.47
C ARG A 63 -1.87 -14.77 -11.60
N LEU A 64 -1.56 -14.25 -10.42
CA LEU A 64 -2.55 -13.84 -9.43
C LEU A 64 -3.33 -12.58 -9.84
N TRP A 65 -4.50 -12.46 -9.23
CA TRP A 65 -5.38 -11.30 -9.19
C TRP A 65 -5.85 -11.08 -7.74
N VAL A 66 -6.08 -9.83 -7.37
CA VAL A 66 -6.44 -9.36 -6.02
C VAL A 66 -7.91 -8.96 -6.02
N MET A 67 -8.70 -9.58 -5.13
CA MET A 67 -10.08 -9.18 -4.86
C MET A 67 -10.11 -8.38 -3.55
N SER A 68 -10.35 -7.07 -3.64
CA SER A 68 -10.34 -6.18 -2.46
C SER A 68 -11.56 -6.39 -1.56
N ASP A 69 -12.76 -6.57 -2.13
CA ASP A 69 -13.99 -6.85 -1.39
C ASP A 69 -14.79 -7.97 -2.08
N ARG A 70 -15.17 -9.02 -1.34
CA ARG A 70 -15.96 -10.16 -1.86
C ARG A 70 -17.38 -9.79 -2.30
N ARG A 71 -17.90 -8.61 -1.95
CA ARG A 71 -19.30 -8.21 -2.22
C ARG A 71 -19.45 -7.32 -3.44
N THR A 72 -18.58 -6.33 -3.59
CA THR A 72 -18.69 -5.22 -4.56
C THR A 72 -17.35 -4.68 -5.06
N GLY A 73 -16.23 -5.26 -4.63
CA GLY A 73 -14.90 -4.76 -4.98
C GLY A 73 -14.48 -5.08 -6.43
N PRO A 74 -13.60 -4.26 -7.03
CA PRO A 74 -12.92 -4.62 -8.27
C PRO A 74 -11.98 -5.81 -8.03
N ILE A 75 -11.70 -6.55 -9.11
CA ILE A 75 -10.68 -7.60 -9.18
C ILE A 75 -9.57 -7.10 -10.08
N HIS A 76 -8.39 -6.86 -9.51
CA HIS A 76 -7.23 -6.30 -10.20
C HIS A 76 -6.15 -7.36 -10.42
N PRO A 77 -5.35 -7.31 -11.49
CA PRO A 77 -4.16 -8.15 -11.61
C PRO A 77 -3.20 -7.89 -10.45
N LEU A 78 -2.63 -8.94 -9.84
CA LEU A 78 -1.62 -8.72 -8.80
C LEU A 78 -0.42 -8.01 -9.40
N ILE A 79 0.19 -8.54 -10.47
CA ILE A 79 1.28 -7.86 -11.21
C ILE A 79 0.83 -7.40 -12.60
N TYR A 80 1.18 -6.17 -12.98
CA TYR A 80 0.76 -5.49 -14.21
C TYR A 80 1.76 -4.38 -14.61
N PRO A 81 1.74 -3.85 -15.86
CA PRO A 81 2.58 -2.72 -16.24
C PRO A 81 2.01 -1.38 -15.74
N HIS A 82 2.88 -0.53 -15.20
CA HIS A 82 2.58 0.87 -14.89
C HIS A 82 2.18 1.62 -16.18
N PRO A 83 1.08 2.39 -16.22
CA PRO A 83 0.54 2.93 -17.48
C PRO A 83 1.47 3.91 -18.21
N VAL A 84 2.21 4.77 -17.51
CA VAL A 84 3.24 5.64 -18.13
C VAL A 84 4.58 4.91 -18.38
N THR A 85 5.22 4.39 -17.33
CA THR A 85 6.62 3.89 -17.43
C THR A 85 6.76 2.47 -18.00
N GLN A 86 5.66 1.71 -18.11
CA GLN A 86 5.59 0.32 -18.57
C GLN A 86 6.41 -0.71 -17.74
N LYS A 87 7.09 -0.28 -16.67
CA LYS A 87 7.68 -1.17 -15.67
C LYS A 87 6.59 -2.02 -14.99
N LYS A 88 6.91 -3.26 -14.62
CA LYS A 88 5.99 -4.10 -13.85
C LYS A 88 5.84 -3.58 -12.41
N THR A 89 4.63 -3.70 -11.86
CA THR A 89 4.33 -3.41 -10.46
C THR A 89 3.19 -4.27 -9.90
N MET A 90 2.98 -4.24 -8.57
CA MET A 90 1.91 -4.87 -7.81
C MET A 90 0.71 -3.96 -7.47
N CYS A 91 -0.52 -4.46 -7.62
CA CYS A 91 -1.74 -3.87 -7.04
C CYS A 91 -2.23 -4.79 -5.92
N PHE A 92 -2.14 -4.35 -4.65
CA PHE A 92 -2.42 -5.19 -3.48
C PHE A 92 -2.85 -4.36 -2.26
N ARG A 93 -3.47 -4.99 -1.25
CA ARG A 93 -3.53 -4.46 0.12
C ARG A 93 -3.54 -5.58 1.13
N LEU A 94 -2.40 -5.92 1.74
CA LEU A 94 -2.26 -7.17 2.49
C LEU A 94 -3.33 -7.35 3.57
N GLY A 95 -3.62 -6.30 4.32
CA GLY A 95 -4.57 -6.34 5.43
C GLY A 95 -6.04 -6.01 5.13
N MET A 96 -6.40 -5.75 3.86
CA MET A 96 -7.81 -5.62 3.43
C MET A 96 -8.12 -6.41 2.15
N THR A 97 -7.17 -7.20 1.63
CA THR A 97 -7.45 -8.10 0.50
C THR A 97 -8.38 -9.20 0.98
N SER A 98 -9.50 -9.36 0.28
CA SER A 98 -10.52 -10.31 0.66
C SER A 98 -10.22 -11.75 0.20
N ASN A 99 -9.58 -11.93 -0.95
CA ASN A 99 -8.87 -13.15 -1.35
C ASN A 99 -8.01 -12.86 -2.61
N TYR A 100 -7.21 -13.83 -3.06
CA TYR A 100 -6.65 -13.86 -4.40
C TYR A 100 -7.41 -14.81 -5.33
N ILE A 101 -7.20 -14.64 -6.65
CA ILE A 101 -7.70 -15.52 -7.70
C ILE A 101 -6.56 -15.84 -8.67
N TRP A 102 -6.28 -17.13 -8.87
CA TRP A 102 -5.35 -17.62 -9.89
C TRP A 102 -5.99 -17.53 -11.27
N ASP A 103 -5.24 -17.07 -12.29
CA ASP A 103 -5.62 -17.13 -13.70
C ASP A 103 -7.07 -16.61 -14.01
N TYR A 104 -7.53 -15.57 -13.29
CA TYR A 104 -8.86 -14.96 -13.45
C TYR A 104 -9.17 -14.58 -14.91
N GLY A 105 -10.42 -14.78 -15.32
CA GLY A 105 -10.89 -14.60 -16.68
C GLY A 105 -10.55 -15.74 -17.65
N THR A 106 -10.04 -16.88 -17.15
CA THR A 106 -9.63 -18.03 -17.99
C THR A 106 -10.27 -19.36 -17.56
N PRO A 107 -10.23 -20.41 -18.40
CA PRO A 107 -10.68 -21.76 -18.01
C PRO A 107 -9.89 -22.45 -16.88
N ARG A 108 -8.87 -21.77 -16.31
CA ARG A 108 -8.11 -22.24 -15.13
C ARG A 108 -8.33 -21.35 -13.90
N GLU A 109 -9.33 -20.47 -13.94
CA GLU A 109 -9.68 -19.60 -12.83
C GLU A 109 -9.94 -20.39 -11.55
N LEU A 110 -9.23 -20.03 -10.48
CA LEU A 110 -9.37 -20.67 -9.17
C LEU A 110 -9.21 -19.63 -8.06
N VAL A 111 -10.24 -19.49 -7.22
CA VAL A 111 -10.15 -18.71 -5.98
C VAL A 111 -9.19 -19.42 -5.02
N ALA A 112 -8.21 -18.69 -4.48
CA ALA A 112 -7.17 -19.27 -3.63
C ALA A 112 -7.75 -19.88 -2.33
N THR A 113 -7.14 -20.95 -1.83
CA THR A 113 -7.49 -21.50 -0.50
C THR A 113 -7.05 -20.55 0.62
N GLU A 114 -7.54 -20.78 1.84
CA GLU A 114 -7.10 -20.02 3.03
C GLU A 114 -5.59 -20.16 3.26
N GLU A 115 -5.05 -21.37 3.07
CA GLU A 115 -3.62 -21.69 3.18
C GLU A 115 -2.80 -21.02 2.07
N GLU A 116 -3.33 -20.96 0.85
CA GLU A 116 -2.71 -20.22 -0.26
C GLU A 116 -2.76 -18.70 -0.04
N PHE A 117 -3.87 -18.17 0.49
CA PHE A 117 -4.03 -16.76 0.80
C PHE A 117 -3.03 -16.29 1.86
N ASP A 118 -2.93 -17.02 2.97
CA ASP A 118 -1.99 -16.71 4.04
C ASP A 118 -0.55 -16.82 3.55
N ARG A 119 -0.21 -17.88 2.79
CA ARG A 119 1.12 -18.04 2.19
C ARG A 119 1.45 -16.91 1.24
N VAL A 120 0.58 -16.58 0.29
CA VAL A 120 0.83 -15.50 -0.69
C VAL A 120 0.98 -14.16 0.01
N THR A 121 0.11 -13.84 0.97
CA THR A 121 0.17 -12.58 1.74
C THR A 121 1.47 -12.48 2.54
N LYS A 122 1.88 -13.57 3.20
CA LYS A 122 3.14 -13.65 3.94
C LYS A 122 4.37 -13.59 3.04
N ASP A 123 4.37 -14.32 1.92
CA ASP A 123 5.45 -14.32 0.94
C ASP A 123 5.65 -12.91 0.36
N ILE A 124 4.56 -12.19 0.04
CA ILE A 124 4.62 -10.79 -0.42
C ILE A 124 5.20 -9.89 0.68
N HIS A 125 4.72 -9.99 1.93
CA HIS A 125 5.26 -9.21 3.06
C HIS A 125 6.77 -9.43 3.27
N LEU A 126 7.23 -10.68 3.16
CA LEU A 126 8.65 -11.03 3.34
C LEU A 126 9.58 -10.32 2.35
N GLU A 127 9.13 -10.03 1.12
CA GLU A 127 9.93 -9.30 0.13
C GLU A 127 10.23 -7.84 0.54
N PHE A 128 9.41 -7.24 1.41
CA PHE A 128 9.64 -5.90 1.97
C PHE A 128 10.56 -5.90 3.18
N VAL A 129 10.45 -6.91 4.05
CA VAL A 129 11.14 -6.95 5.36
C VAL A 129 12.41 -7.81 5.39
N LYS A 130 12.68 -8.60 4.33
CA LYS A 130 13.94 -9.33 4.16
C LYS A 130 15.16 -8.42 4.18
N ASP A 131 16.33 -9.02 4.38
CA ASP A 131 17.62 -8.32 4.44
C ASP A 131 17.67 -7.16 5.45
N GLY A 132 16.85 -7.25 6.51
CA GLY A 132 16.69 -6.21 7.53
C GLY A 132 15.90 -4.98 7.07
N GLY A 133 15.02 -5.14 6.08
CA GLY A 133 14.30 -4.03 5.46
C GLY A 133 15.18 -3.17 4.57
N LYS A 134 16.29 -3.68 4.01
CA LYS A 134 17.26 -2.89 3.23
C LYS A 134 16.66 -2.21 2.00
N ILE A 135 15.59 -2.76 1.42
CA ILE A 135 14.86 -2.14 0.29
C ILE A 135 13.97 -0.97 0.75
N GLN A 136 13.88 -0.71 2.04
CA GLN A 136 13.02 0.31 2.61
C GLN A 136 13.71 1.67 2.71
N TYR A 137 13.03 2.72 2.25
CA TYR A 137 13.37 4.11 2.56
C TYR A 137 12.48 4.58 3.72
N SER A 138 13.06 4.98 4.85
CA SER A 138 12.31 5.65 5.93
C SER A 138 12.56 7.15 5.87
N HIS A 139 11.48 7.94 5.85
CA HIS A 139 11.56 9.40 5.90
C HIS A 139 11.30 9.94 7.31
N LYS A 140 12.22 10.80 7.79
CA LYS A 140 12.13 11.54 9.06
C LYS A 140 11.72 12.97 8.76
N TRP A 141 10.63 13.42 9.39
CA TRP A 141 9.97 14.69 9.10
C TRP A 141 10.55 15.86 9.91
N GLU A 142 10.90 16.94 9.22
CA GLU A 142 11.23 18.25 9.78
C GLU A 142 10.18 19.31 9.36
N GLU A 143 10.17 20.48 10.01
CA GLU A 143 9.14 21.50 9.78
C GLU A 143 9.32 22.18 8.41
N GLY A 144 8.38 21.91 7.50
CA GLY A 144 8.38 22.39 6.11
C GLY A 144 8.62 21.30 5.05
N ASP A 145 8.84 20.05 5.45
CA ASP A 145 9.08 18.94 4.51
C ASP A 145 7.90 18.62 3.59
N PHE A 146 8.23 18.20 2.36
CA PHE A 146 7.31 18.01 1.24
C PHE A 146 7.89 16.98 0.25
N ILE A 147 7.56 15.69 0.42
CA ILE A 147 7.96 14.60 -0.50
C ILE A 147 7.13 14.66 -1.80
N ILE A 148 7.56 14.07 -2.92
CA ILE A 148 6.63 13.58 -3.96
C ILE A 148 7.01 12.14 -4.34
N SER A 149 6.13 11.19 -4.07
CA SER A 149 6.35 9.76 -4.33
C SER A 149 5.06 9.06 -4.74
N ASP A 150 4.73 8.99 -6.01
CA ASP A 150 4.06 7.89 -6.74
C ASP A 150 3.26 6.80 -5.88
N ASN A 151 2.06 6.19 -6.16
CA ASN A 151 1.31 4.96 -5.58
C ASN A 151 1.39 3.47 -6.19
N LEU A 152 1.15 3.16 -7.48
CA LEU A 152 1.27 1.79 -8.08
C LEU A 152 2.62 0.97 -8.05
N ALA A 153 3.83 1.49 -8.41
CA ALA A 153 5.21 0.96 -8.66
C ALA A 153 6.24 0.81 -7.51
N VAL A 154 5.92 1.21 -6.29
CA VAL A 154 6.66 1.28 -5.02
C VAL A 154 5.53 1.14 -3.97
N GLY A 155 5.80 0.72 -2.74
CA GLY A 155 4.79 0.46 -1.71
C GLY A 155 5.16 1.21 -0.45
N HIS A 156 4.26 1.28 0.55
CA HIS A 156 4.67 1.74 1.87
C HIS A 156 3.94 1.04 3.02
N GLU A 157 4.55 1.16 4.20
CA GLU A 157 4.05 0.73 5.50
C GLU A 157 4.40 1.81 6.54
N ALA A 158 3.66 1.80 7.63
CA ALA A 158 3.87 2.69 8.75
C ALA A 158 4.73 2.00 9.81
N THR A 159 5.93 2.51 10.09
CA THR A 159 6.66 2.19 11.33
C THR A 159 5.89 2.72 12.56
N PRO A 160 6.23 2.38 13.82
CA PRO A 160 5.28 2.53 14.93
C PRO A 160 4.69 3.94 15.23
N GLU A 161 5.31 5.04 14.80
CA GLU A 161 4.75 6.40 14.94
C GLU A 161 4.97 7.20 13.64
N THR A 162 3.91 7.75 12.99
CA THR A 162 3.98 8.16 11.55
C THR A 162 3.24 9.45 11.06
N HIS A 163 3.43 9.69 9.75
CA HIS A 163 2.86 10.66 8.78
C HIS A 163 3.81 11.87 8.52
N PHE A 164 3.87 12.48 7.31
CA PHE A 164 2.83 12.56 6.27
C PHE A 164 3.33 12.98 4.84
N ILE A 165 3.32 12.06 3.87
CA ILE A 165 3.99 12.07 2.53
C ILE A 165 3.22 12.69 1.32
N ILE A 166 3.62 13.77 0.63
CA ILE A 166 3.04 14.00 -0.73
C ILE A 166 3.51 12.89 -1.71
N SER A 167 2.57 12.41 -2.52
CA SER A 167 2.64 11.19 -3.35
C SER A 167 2.12 11.53 -4.77
N ASP A 168 2.81 11.15 -5.84
CA ASP A 168 2.12 10.68 -7.08
C ASP A 168 1.35 9.40 -6.71
N ASN A 169 0.44 8.86 -7.53
CA ASN A 169 -0.29 7.63 -7.29
C ASN A 169 0.03 6.47 -8.27
N LEU A 170 1.24 6.45 -8.88
CA LEU A 170 1.80 5.29 -9.60
C LEU A 170 3.09 4.53 -9.02
N ALA A 171 3.52 4.66 -7.72
CA ALA A 171 4.39 3.93 -6.65
C ALA A 171 4.41 4.00 -4.96
N VAL A 172 3.44 3.83 -4.00
CA VAL A 172 3.36 4.15 -2.48
C VAL A 172 1.90 4.06 -1.83
N ALA A 173 1.56 3.39 -0.68
CA ALA A 173 0.28 3.63 0.11
C ALA A 173 0.19 3.36 1.66
N HIS A 174 -0.78 4.00 2.34
CA HIS A 174 -0.73 4.48 3.76
C HIS A 174 -1.62 3.84 4.86
N GLU A 175 -1.14 3.89 6.12
CA GLU A 175 -1.85 3.44 7.35
C GLU A 175 -1.45 4.22 8.63
N ALA A 176 -2.31 4.26 9.65
CA ALA A 176 -2.18 4.98 10.94
C ALA A 176 -2.36 4.08 12.19
N THR A 177 -1.34 4.03 13.07
CA THR A 177 -1.24 3.11 14.24
C THR A 177 -2.43 3.16 15.21
N PRO A 178 -2.72 2.06 15.95
CA PRO A 178 -3.57 2.09 17.15
C PRO A 178 -3.18 3.20 18.14
N GLU A 179 -1.88 3.47 18.26
CA GLU A 179 -1.28 4.51 19.10
C GLU A 179 -1.69 5.93 18.69
N THR A 180 -2.15 6.16 17.45
CA THR A 180 -2.73 7.46 17.02
C THR A 180 -4.02 7.83 17.77
N GLN A 181 -4.57 6.90 18.56
CA GLN A 181 -5.79 7.03 19.33
C GLN A 181 -5.51 7.26 20.83
N LEU A 182 -4.23 7.35 21.22
CA LEU A 182 -3.84 7.70 22.58
C LEU A 182 -4.17 9.18 22.89
N PRO A 183 -4.38 9.54 24.18
CA PRO A 183 -4.70 10.92 24.54
C PRO A 183 -3.61 11.91 24.11
N ARG A 184 -4.01 13.13 23.70
CA ARG A 184 -3.11 14.22 23.29
C ARG A 184 -1.96 14.56 24.27
N ALA A 185 -2.12 14.21 25.55
CA ALA A 185 -1.10 14.39 26.58
C ALA A 185 0.07 13.39 26.48
N VAL A 186 -0.07 12.34 25.66
CA VAL A 186 0.95 11.30 25.38
C VAL A 186 1.59 11.52 24.01
N VAL A 187 0.78 11.84 23.00
CA VAL A 187 1.21 11.90 21.57
C VAL A 187 1.31 13.32 21.00
N GLY A 188 0.92 14.35 21.76
CA GLY A 188 0.89 15.74 21.30
C GLY A 188 -0.35 16.10 20.48
N LEU A 189 -0.25 17.21 19.74
CA LEU A 189 -1.20 17.59 18.69
C LEU A 189 -0.63 17.12 17.34
N ARG A 190 -1.48 16.55 16.49
CA ARG A 190 -1.14 16.12 15.12
C ARG A 190 -2.25 16.57 14.18
N VAL A 191 -1.89 17.29 13.11
CA VAL A 191 -2.86 17.90 12.16
C VAL A 191 -2.45 17.57 10.73
N LEU A 192 -3.43 17.20 9.91
CA LEU A 192 -3.25 16.32 8.77
C LEU A 192 -4.13 16.73 7.58
N HIS A 193 -3.54 17.22 6.48
CA HIS A 193 -4.29 17.63 5.27
C HIS A 193 -4.07 16.68 4.09
N ARG A 194 -4.98 15.71 3.87
CA ARG A 194 -4.89 14.76 2.74
C ARG A 194 -5.76 15.18 1.56
N THR A 195 -5.17 15.16 0.37
CA THR A 195 -5.85 15.29 -0.93
C THR A 195 -5.51 14.06 -1.77
N THR A 196 -6.36 13.63 -2.69
CA THR A 196 -6.01 12.60 -3.69
C THR A 196 -6.47 13.03 -5.08
N ILE A 197 -5.67 12.74 -6.10
CA ILE A 197 -6.01 12.89 -7.51
C ILE A 197 -6.51 11.54 -8.01
N LYS A 198 -7.72 11.55 -8.58
CA LYS A 198 -8.39 10.40 -9.16
C LYS A 198 -7.56 9.74 -10.26
N GLY A 199 -7.46 8.41 -10.22
CA GLY A 199 -6.89 7.64 -11.32
C GLY A 199 -7.83 7.48 -12.52
N THR A 200 -7.23 7.43 -13.70
CA THR A 200 -7.86 7.16 -14.99
C THR A 200 -7.44 5.81 -15.59
N VAL A 201 -6.40 5.20 -15.01
CA VAL A 201 -5.71 3.92 -15.27
C VAL A 201 -6.25 2.64 -14.59
N PRO A 202 -7.31 1.93 -15.03
CA PRO A 202 -7.58 0.59 -14.53
C PRO A 202 -6.39 -0.38 -14.72
N PRO A 203 -5.96 -1.10 -13.67
CA PRO A 203 -4.96 -2.17 -13.77
C PRO A 203 -5.39 -3.29 -14.73
N ALA A 204 -4.56 -3.61 -15.73
CA ALA A 204 -4.79 -4.64 -16.74
C ALA A 204 -3.49 -5.39 -17.08
N LYS A 205 -3.56 -6.64 -17.54
CA LYS A 205 -2.37 -7.47 -17.87
C LYS A 205 -1.85 -7.25 -19.28
#